data_AF-A0A3D4UHC4-F1
#
_entry.id   AF-A0A3D4UHC4-F1
#
_cell.length_a   1.000
_cell.length_b   1.000
_cell.length_c   1.000
_cell.angle_alpha   90.00
_cell.angle_beta   90.00
_cell.angle_gamma   90.00
#
_symmetry.space_group_name_H-M   'P 1'
#
loop_
_entity.id
_entity.type
_entity.pdbx_description
1 polymer ?
#
loop_
_entity_poly.entity_id
_entity_poly.type
_entity_poly.pdbx_seq_one_letter_code
_entity_poly.pdbx_strand_id
1 'polypeptide(L)'
;FSYIGTAGAEDGDLPGPINSFGEVIPALSHTGEEQGSTANGTFEGDAMFGWFQTIIVEKVNPFDTSEVFDEAYFEEPNGSFPGREVDEYPLRVSVQVFYQGVNDIEADLVTTVTWIVP
;
A
#
# COMPACT_ATOMS: atom_id res chain seq x y z
N PHE A 1 -6.82 -7.75 16.30
CA PHE A 1 -6.81 -8.77 15.25
C PHE A 1 -6.44 -10.09 15.90
N SER A 2 -7.35 -11.06 15.94
CA SER A 2 -7.16 -12.36 16.61
C SER A 2 -7.42 -13.44 15.57
N TYR A 3 -6.37 -14.12 15.15
CA TYR A 3 -6.40 -15.26 14.23
C TYR A 3 -7.12 -16.46 14.88
N ILE A 4 -8.24 -16.91 14.30
CA ILE A 4 -8.87 -18.22 14.54
C ILE A 4 -9.46 -18.70 13.20
N GLY A 5 -8.68 -19.39 12.37
CA GLY A 5 -9.16 -19.81 11.05
C GLY A 5 -8.12 -20.53 10.19
N THR A 6 -8.46 -20.76 8.92
CA THR A 6 -7.55 -21.25 7.88
C THR A 6 -7.08 -20.04 7.08
N ALA A 7 -5.78 -19.76 7.03
CA ALA A 7 -5.25 -18.61 6.30
C ALA A 7 -5.63 -18.67 4.81
N GLY A 8 -6.18 -17.57 4.27
CA GLY A 8 -6.55 -17.50 2.87
C GLY A 8 -6.82 -16.08 2.38
N ALA A 9 -6.40 -15.76 1.16
CA ALA A 9 -6.85 -14.55 0.48
C ALA A 9 -8.35 -14.60 0.13
N GLU A 10 -8.95 -15.80 0.14
CA GLU A 10 -10.34 -16.05 -0.26
C GLU A 10 -11.37 -15.69 0.83
N ASP A 11 -11.00 -15.78 2.11
CA ASP A 11 -11.85 -15.37 3.24
C ASP A 11 -11.41 -14.05 3.88
N GLY A 12 -10.30 -13.48 3.41
CA GLY A 12 -9.75 -12.21 3.89
C GLY A 12 -9.08 -12.31 5.25
N ASP A 13 -8.91 -13.53 5.79
CA ASP A 13 -8.25 -13.77 7.07
C ASP A 13 -6.76 -13.99 6.83
N LEU A 14 -6.06 -12.87 6.62
CA LEU A 14 -4.61 -12.87 6.45
C LEU A 14 -3.92 -12.94 7.82
N PRO A 15 -2.90 -13.80 7.99
CA PRO A 15 -2.22 -14.03 9.27
C PRO A 15 -1.46 -12.82 9.84
N GLY A 16 -1.45 -11.68 9.13
CA GLY A 16 -0.80 -10.44 9.51
C GLY A 16 -0.54 -9.57 8.27
N PRO A 17 0.23 -8.47 8.41
CA PRO A 17 0.78 -7.76 7.26
C PRO A 17 1.57 -8.74 6.39
N ILE A 18 1.22 -8.82 5.10
CA ILE A 18 1.90 -9.66 4.12
C ILE A 18 2.65 -8.79 3.11
N ASN A 19 3.75 -9.30 2.58
CA ASN A 19 4.48 -8.66 1.48
C ASN A 19 3.83 -8.99 0.11
N SER A 20 4.37 -8.43 -0.97
CA SER A 20 3.87 -8.64 -2.34
C SER A 20 3.96 -10.09 -2.83
N PHE A 21 4.73 -10.94 -2.15
CA PHE A 21 4.86 -12.36 -2.45
C PHE A 21 3.92 -13.23 -1.59
N GLY A 22 3.07 -12.61 -0.76
CA GLY A 22 2.15 -13.30 0.14
C GLY A 22 2.81 -13.83 1.41
N GLU A 23 4.05 -13.45 1.68
CA GLU A 23 4.78 -13.87 2.88
C GLU A 23 4.41 -12.96 4.06
N VAL A 24 4.26 -13.53 5.24
CA VAL A 24 4.02 -12.78 6.47
C VAL A 24 5.26 -11.95 6.82
N ILE A 25 5.05 -10.69 7.14
CA ILE A 25 6.13 -9.83 7.64
C ILE A 25 6.34 -10.13 9.13
N PRO A 26 7.51 -10.64 9.54
CA PRO A 26 7.79 -10.96 10.94
C PRO A 26 7.85 -9.70 11.79
N ALA A 27 7.44 -9.80 13.05
CA ALA A 27 7.77 -8.79 14.05
C ALA A 27 9.29 -8.74 14.23
N LEU A 28 9.82 -7.53 14.42
CA LEU A 28 11.24 -7.33 14.67
C LEU A 28 11.45 -7.01 16.15
N SER A 29 12.49 -7.59 16.74
CA SER A 29 12.97 -7.19 18.05
C SER A 29 13.54 -5.77 18.02
N HIS A 30 13.81 -5.20 19.20
CA HIS A 30 14.52 -3.92 19.32
C HIS A 30 15.96 -3.95 18.75
N THR A 31 16.52 -5.14 18.48
CA THR A 31 17.81 -5.33 17.81
C THR A 31 17.68 -5.59 16.32
N GLY A 32 16.45 -5.62 15.78
CA GLY A 32 16.17 -5.91 14.37
C GLY A 32 16.16 -7.40 14.02
N GLU A 33 16.13 -8.29 15.02
CA GLU A 33 16.02 -9.73 14.80
C GLU A 33 14.57 -10.13 14.58
N GLU A 34 14.30 -10.90 13.53
CA GLU A 34 12.98 -11.46 13.25
C GLU A 34 12.52 -12.38 14.38
N GLN A 35 11.28 -12.18 14.84
CA GLN A 35 10.63 -12.98 15.87
C GLN A 35 9.86 -14.14 15.23
N GLY A 36 10.55 -15.00 14.48
CA GLY A 36 9.95 -16.15 13.81
C GLY A 36 10.85 -16.79 12.78
N SER A 37 10.33 -17.80 12.09
CA SER A 37 11.01 -18.42 10.95
C SER A 37 10.00 -19.01 9.96
N THR A 38 10.36 -19.03 8.68
CA THR A 38 9.56 -19.69 7.65
C THR A 38 10.08 -21.11 7.44
N ALA A 39 9.25 -22.11 7.74
CA ALA A 39 9.52 -23.51 7.47
C ALA A 39 8.46 -24.07 6.52
N ASN A 40 8.87 -24.78 5.46
CA ASN A 40 7.95 -25.36 4.46
C ASN A 40 6.95 -24.35 3.84
N GLY A 41 7.37 -23.09 3.69
CA GLY A 41 6.51 -22.03 3.13
C GLY A 41 5.44 -21.50 4.08
N THR A 42 5.43 -21.93 5.35
CA THR A 42 4.57 -21.40 6.40
C THR A 42 5.41 -20.62 7.39
N PHE A 43 5.00 -19.39 7.71
CA PHE A 43 5.64 -18.59 8.75
C PHE A 43 5.17 -19.04 10.13
N GLU A 44 6.11 -19.37 11.01
CA GLU A 44 5.86 -19.67 12.42
C GLU A 44 6.56 -18.61 13.29
N GLY A 45 5.78 -17.77 13.96
CA GLY A 45 6.31 -16.70 14.80
C GLY A 45 5.29 -15.59 15.05
N ASP A 46 5.77 -14.49 15.61
CA ASP A 46 4.97 -13.28 15.81
C ASP A 46 4.95 -12.47 14.52
N ALA A 47 3.76 -12.30 13.93
CA ALA A 47 3.58 -11.38 12.82
C ALA A 47 3.73 -9.94 13.31
N MET A 48 4.27 -9.08 12.44
CA MET A 48 4.34 -7.66 12.71
C MET A 48 2.93 -7.11 12.97
N PHE A 49 2.75 -6.28 14.00
CA PHE A 49 1.43 -5.76 14.38
C PHE A 49 1.48 -4.24 14.56
N GLY A 50 0.31 -3.61 14.45
CA GLY A 50 0.16 -2.16 14.56
C GLY A 50 0.49 -1.39 13.28
N TRP A 51 1.11 -2.04 12.29
CA TRP A 51 1.46 -1.41 11.02
C TRP A 51 0.39 -1.64 9.97
N PHE A 52 0.00 -0.59 9.27
CA PHE A 52 -0.80 -0.69 8.05
C PHE A 52 -0.40 0.42 7.07
N GLN A 53 -0.82 0.27 5.81
CA GLN A 53 -0.56 1.27 4.79
C GLN A 53 -1.84 1.64 4.05
N THR A 54 -1.90 2.89 3.61
CA THR A 54 -2.92 3.40 2.69
C THR A 54 -2.22 3.80 1.40
N ILE A 55 -2.69 3.24 0.28
CA ILE A 55 -2.19 3.58 -1.05
C ILE A 55 -3.22 4.50 -1.69
N ILE A 56 -2.77 5.70 -2.06
CA ILE A 56 -3.56 6.71 -2.75
C ILE A 56 -3.00 6.81 -4.17
N VAL A 57 -3.87 6.66 -5.17
CA VAL A 57 -3.50 6.74 -6.59
C VAL A 57 -4.31 7.87 -7.22
N GLU A 58 -3.63 8.86 -7.79
CA GLU A 58 -4.24 10.06 -8.35
C GLU A 58 -3.78 10.27 -9.79
N LYS A 59 -4.72 10.62 -10.67
CA LYS A 59 -4.41 11.07 -12.04
C LYS A 59 -3.83 12.48 -11.98
N VAL A 60 -2.69 12.74 -12.60
CA VAL A 60 -2.05 14.06 -12.57
C VAL A 60 -1.76 14.62 -13.96
N ASN A 61 -1.60 15.95 -14.05
CA ASN A 61 -1.24 16.61 -15.30
C ASN A 61 0.21 16.23 -15.71
N PRO A 62 0.46 15.82 -16.97
CA PRO A 62 1.80 15.44 -17.43
C PRO A 62 2.82 16.58 -17.43
N PHE A 63 2.35 17.82 -17.48
CA PHE A 63 3.19 19.01 -17.52
C PHE A 63 3.29 19.72 -16.15
N ASP A 64 2.33 19.45 -15.25
CA ASP A 64 2.30 19.97 -13.87
C ASP A 64 1.78 18.90 -12.90
N THR A 65 2.68 18.14 -12.29
CA THR A 65 2.31 17.02 -11.40
C THR A 65 1.68 17.45 -10.06
N SER A 66 1.53 18.76 -9.83
CA SER A 66 0.76 19.29 -8.70
C SER A 66 -0.75 19.30 -8.96
N GLU A 67 -1.17 19.35 -10.23
CA GLU A 67 -2.57 19.31 -10.65
C GLU A 67 -3.09 17.87 -10.70
N VAL A 68 -4.20 17.62 -10.01
CA VAL A 68 -4.88 16.33 -9.96
C VAL A 68 -6.18 16.41 -10.75
N PHE A 69 -6.47 15.38 -11.54
CA PHE A 69 -7.70 15.23 -12.28
C PHE A 69 -8.57 14.11 -11.70
N ASP A 70 -9.87 14.19 -11.97
CA ASP A 70 -10.81 13.11 -11.68
C ASP A 70 -10.42 11.82 -12.44
N GLU A 71 -10.78 10.66 -11.88
CA GLU A 71 -10.46 9.36 -12.48
C GLU A 71 -10.93 9.23 -13.93
N ALA A 72 -12.10 9.81 -14.25
CA ALA A 72 -12.72 9.75 -15.57
C ALA A 72 -12.34 10.93 -16.48
N TYR A 73 -11.45 11.81 -16.05
CA TYR A 73 -11.03 12.96 -16.85
C TYR A 73 -10.32 12.51 -18.14
N PHE A 74 -10.69 13.17 -19.23
CA PHE A 74 -10.11 13.02 -20.56
C PHE A 74 -10.17 14.38 -21.28
N GLU A 75 -9.33 14.56 -22.31
CA GLU A 75 -9.32 15.76 -23.13
C GLU A 75 -9.74 15.42 -24.57
N GLU A 76 -10.80 16.07 -25.04
CA GLU A 76 -11.23 15.98 -26.44
C GLU A 76 -10.16 16.55 -27.39
N PRO A 77 -10.03 16.01 -28.62
CA PRO A 77 -9.16 16.58 -29.62
C PRO A 77 -9.50 18.05 -29.90
N ASN A 78 -8.48 18.91 -29.95
CA ASN A 78 -8.66 20.34 -30.22
C ASN A 78 -7.52 20.90 -31.09
N GLY A 79 -7.85 21.31 -32.31
CA GLY A 79 -6.87 21.85 -33.26
C GLY A 79 -5.83 20.80 -33.64
N SER A 80 -4.56 21.05 -33.29
CA SER A 80 -3.45 20.11 -33.51
C SER A 80 -3.24 19.12 -32.37
N PHE A 81 -3.96 19.28 -31.25
CA PHE A 81 -3.88 18.36 -30.13
C PHE A 81 -4.83 17.17 -30.38
N PRO A 82 -4.32 15.92 -30.43
CA PRO A 82 -5.14 14.75 -30.74
C PRO A 82 -6.13 14.37 -29.64
N GLY A 83 -6.14 15.07 -28.51
CA GLY A 83 -6.85 14.65 -27.30
C GLY A 83 -5.94 13.83 -26.40
N ARG A 84 -6.49 13.43 -25.25
CA ARG A 84 -5.85 12.50 -24.33
C ARG A 84 -6.91 11.64 -23.66
N GLU A 85 -6.74 10.33 -23.78
CA GLU A 85 -7.64 9.34 -23.20
C GLU A 85 -7.39 9.16 -21.70
N VAL A 86 -8.35 8.51 -21.04
CA VAL A 86 -8.36 8.34 -19.58
C VAL A 86 -7.11 7.63 -19.04
N ASP A 87 -6.53 6.71 -19.82
CA ASP A 87 -5.37 5.88 -19.48
C ASP A 87 -4.01 6.46 -19.94
N GLU A 88 -4.02 7.64 -20.56
CA GLU A 88 -2.82 8.30 -21.09
C GLU A 88 -2.23 9.37 -20.14
N TYR A 89 -2.73 9.42 -18.90
CA TYR A 89 -2.23 10.33 -17.87
C TYR A 89 -1.26 9.61 -16.93
N PRO A 90 -0.18 10.29 -16.49
CA PRO A 90 0.65 9.78 -15.43
C PRO A 90 -0.13 9.68 -14.12
N LEU A 91 0.26 8.72 -13.29
CA LEU A 91 -0.35 8.48 -11.98
C LEU A 91 0.63 8.86 -10.88
N ARG A 92 0.17 9.65 -9.91
CA ARG A 92 0.86 9.87 -8.64
C ARG A 92 0.43 8.80 -7.66
N VAL A 93 1.37 7.96 -7.24
CA VAL A 93 1.15 6.93 -6.23
C VAL A 93 1.78 7.39 -4.92
N SER A 94 0.96 7.50 -3.89
CA SER A 94 1.39 7.85 -2.53
C SER A 94 1.09 6.69 -1.58
N VAL A 95 2.13 6.15 -0.97
CA VAL A 95 2.04 5.11 0.05
C VAL A 95 2.27 5.75 1.40
N GLN A 96 1.21 5.82 2.20
CA GLN A 96 1.25 6.31 3.57
C GLN A 96 1.33 5.11 4.52
N VAL A 97 2.37 5.08 5.35
CA VAL A 97 2.61 4.00 6.31
C VAL A 97 2.29 4.51 7.71
N PHE A 98 1.38 3.80 8.38
CA PHE A 98 0.90 4.14 9.71
C PHE A 98 1.35 3.10 10.73
N TYR A 99 1.54 3.55 11.97
CA TYR A 99 1.75 2.69 13.12
C TYR A 99 0.76 3.03 14.23
N GLN A 100 0.16 2.00 14.82
CA GLN A 100 -0.71 2.09 15.98
C GLN A 100 -0.19 1.14 17.07
N GLY A 101 0.29 1.72 18.18
CA GLY A 101 0.68 0.97 19.36
C GLY A 101 -0.53 0.36 20.08
N VAL A 102 -0.26 -0.59 20.97
CA VAL A 102 -1.30 -1.37 21.68
C VAL A 102 -2.23 -0.48 22.53
N ASN A 103 -1.73 0.65 23.02
CA ASN A 103 -2.48 1.59 23.85
C ASN A 103 -2.95 2.82 23.07
N ASP A 104 -2.68 2.88 21.77
CA ASP A 104 -2.98 4.05 20.95
C ASP A 104 -4.42 3.94 20.43
N ILE A 105 -5.17 5.04 20.58
CA ILE A 105 -6.56 5.12 20.15
C ILE A 105 -6.64 5.32 18.63
N GLU A 106 -5.67 6.02 18.06
CA GLU A 106 -5.54 6.33 16.64
C GLU A 106 -4.14 5.95 16.16
N ALA A 107 -4.01 5.72 14.86
CA ALA A 107 -2.74 5.40 14.24
C ALA A 107 -1.99 6.66 13.81
N ASP A 108 -0.68 6.68 14.00
CA ASP A 108 0.19 7.77 13.61
C ASP A 108 0.81 7.51 12.23
N LEU A 109 0.82 8.55 11.38
CA LEU A 109 1.53 8.51 10.11
C LEU A 109 3.04 8.55 10.36
N VAL A 110 3.72 7.46 10.01
CA VAL A 110 5.18 7.31 10.20
C VAL A 110 5.95 7.88 9.03
N THR A 111 5.54 7.55 7.81
CA THR A 111 6.21 8.02 6.59
C THR A 111 5.26 8.03 5.41
N THR A 112 5.60 8.82 4.40
CA THR A 112 4.92 8.83 3.10
C THR A 112 5.96 8.72 2.00
N VAL A 113 5.75 7.78 1.09
CA VAL A 113 6.56 7.63 -0.12
C VAL A 113 5.68 7.95 -1.32
N THR A 114 6.11 8.90 -2.15
CA THR A 114 5.36 9.31 -3.34
C THR A 114 6.25 9.23 -4.57
N TRP A 115 5.70 8.69 -5.66
CA TRP A 115 6.35 8.68 -6.97
C TRP A 115 5.33 8.87 -8.09
N ILE A 116 5.83 9.20 -9.28
CA ILE A 116 5.03 9.33 -10.49
C ILE A 116 5.31 8.13 -11.40
N VAL A 117 4.25 7.47 -11.85
CA VAL A 117 4.29 6.45 -12.90
C VAL A 117 3.97 7.14 -14.23
N PRO A 118 4.93 7.20 -15.18
CA PRO A 118 4.75 7.84 -16.48
C PRO A 118 3.93 6.99 -17.46
#